data_AF-A0A554M0V8-F1
#
_entry.id   AF-A0A554M0V8-F1
#
_cell.length_a   1.000
_cell.length_b   1.000
_cell.length_c   1.000
_cell.angle_alpha   90.00
_cell.angle_beta   90.00
_cell.angle_gamma   90.00
#
_symmetry.space_group_name_H-M   'P 1'
#
loop_
_entity.id
_entity.type
_entity.pdbx_description
1 polymer ?
#
loop_
_entity_poly.entity_id
_entity_poly.type
_entity_poly.pdbx_seq_one_letter_code
_entity_poly.pdbx_strand_id
1 'polypeptide(L)'
;MWWWQRGESEVSDYNVTYSKRVYKDAHVMAAYPASSLITDQEFCKALGHIQGEFLAIHPFREGNARTIKLVTNLIAVQTGRLPLAYDSSDEGRNRYIEAAKAAMLKEYDLMIALVKGALNASRPS
;
A
#
# COMPACT_ATOMS: atom_id res chain seq x y z
N MET A 1 -0.92 -1.13 -18.46
CA MET A 1 0.14 -0.11 -18.58
C MET A 1 -0.21 1.01 -17.62
N TRP A 2 0.57 1.18 -16.54
CA TRP A 2 0.30 2.20 -15.53
C TRP A 2 0.60 3.59 -16.11
N TRP A 3 -0.09 4.63 -15.64
CA TRP A 3 -0.08 5.99 -16.19
C TRP A 3 1.32 6.61 -16.36
N TRP A 4 2.31 6.20 -15.56
CA TRP A 4 3.71 6.65 -15.67
C TRP A 4 4.43 6.18 -16.95
N GLN A 5 3.97 5.10 -17.61
CA GLN A 5 4.53 4.63 -18.87
C GLN A 5 4.05 5.42 -20.11
N ARG A 6 3.15 6.41 -19.95
CA ARG A 6 2.52 7.14 -21.07
C ARG A 6 3.10 8.51 -21.41
N GLY A 7 4.24 8.91 -20.84
CA GLY A 7 5.10 9.97 -21.42
C GLY A 7 4.42 11.27 -21.84
N GLU A 8 3.52 11.84 -21.03
CA GLU A 8 2.89 13.14 -21.30
C GLU A 8 3.46 14.25 -20.41
N SER A 9 3.64 15.43 -20.99
CA SER A 9 4.50 16.58 -20.66
C SER A 9 4.34 17.27 -19.29
N GLU A 10 3.64 16.70 -18.32
CA GLU A 10 3.62 17.14 -16.91
C GLU A 10 4.83 16.62 -16.09
N VAL A 11 5.75 15.89 -16.73
CA VAL A 11 6.80 15.08 -16.07
C VAL A 11 7.86 15.88 -15.29
N SER A 12 8.05 17.19 -15.54
CA SER A 12 9.19 17.93 -14.98
C SER A 12 9.04 18.26 -13.48
N ASP A 13 7.91 18.82 -13.05
CA ASP A 13 7.63 19.08 -11.62
C ASP A 13 7.32 17.78 -10.86
N TYR A 14 6.79 16.78 -11.56
CA TYR A 14 6.59 15.43 -11.03
C TYR A 14 7.91 14.76 -10.66
N ASN A 15 8.93 14.75 -11.53
CA ASN A 15 10.21 14.09 -11.26
C ASN A 15 11.00 14.74 -10.11
N VAL A 16 10.91 16.07 -9.95
CA VAL A 16 11.61 16.79 -8.87
C VAL A 16 10.97 16.51 -7.51
N THR A 17 9.64 16.48 -7.44
CA THR A 17 8.88 16.15 -6.22
C THR A 17 9.03 14.67 -5.86
N TYR A 18 9.05 13.78 -6.86
CA TYR A 18 9.22 12.33 -6.70
C TYR A 18 10.63 11.97 -6.19
N SER A 19 11.68 12.57 -6.78
CA SER A 19 13.09 12.35 -6.39
C SER A 19 13.38 12.76 -4.95
N LYS A 20 12.86 13.91 -4.48
CA LYS A 20 13.04 14.35 -3.08
C LYS A 20 12.24 13.48 -2.09
N ARG A 21 11.14 12.86 -2.51
CA ARG A 21 10.26 12.04 -1.66
C ARG A 21 10.82 10.65 -1.38
N VAL A 22 11.44 10.01 -2.39
CA VAL A 22 12.07 8.67 -2.28
C VAL A 22 13.08 8.60 -1.12
N TYR A 23 13.84 9.67 -0.85
CA TYR A 23 14.85 9.67 0.22
C TYR A 23 14.29 9.91 1.63
N LYS A 24 13.09 10.49 1.78
CA LYS A 24 12.51 10.81 3.09
C LYS A 24 11.60 9.69 3.61
N ASP A 25 10.93 8.97 2.71
CA ASP A 25 9.86 8.02 3.04
C ASP A 25 10.28 6.53 3.03
N ALA A 26 11.55 6.24 2.71
CA ALA A 26 12.11 4.87 2.70
C ALA A 26 12.03 4.12 4.05
N HIS A 27 11.60 4.80 5.11
CA HIS A 27 11.52 4.30 6.48
C HIS A 27 10.08 4.06 6.95
N VAL A 28 9.08 4.06 6.07
CA VAL A 28 7.66 3.87 6.46
C VAL A 28 7.44 2.61 7.32
N MET A 29 8.14 1.51 7.02
CA MET A 29 8.04 0.29 7.81
C MET A 29 8.68 0.42 9.20
N ALA A 30 9.74 1.22 9.33
CA ALA A 30 10.38 1.47 10.63
C ALA A 30 9.48 2.28 11.58
N ALA A 31 8.53 3.05 11.03
CA ALA A 31 7.52 3.77 11.82
C ALA A 31 6.45 2.83 12.43
N TYR A 32 6.37 1.58 11.97
CA TYR A 32 5.35 0.61 12.38
C TYR A 32 5.98 -0.73 12.77
N PRO A 33 6.72 -0.82 13.88
CA PRO A 33 7.23 -2.09 14.37
C PRO A 33 6.06 -3.05 14.63
N ALA A 34 6.20 -4.33 14.27
CA ALA A 34 5.12 -5.30 14.42
C ALA A 34 4.58 -5.38 15.87
N SER A 35 5.44 -5.18 16.86
CA SER A 35 5.08 -5.13 18.28
C SER A 35 4.12 -4.00 18.66
N SER A 36 4.00 -2.94 17.85
CA SER A 36 3.04 -1.84 18.08
C SER A 36 1.71 -2.04 17.35
N LEU A 37 1.53 -3.12 16.59
CA LEU A 37 0.32 -3.37 15.78
C LEU A 37 -0.63 -4.32 16.52
N ILE A 38 -1.02 -3.90 17.73
CA ILE A 38 -1.79 -4.73 18.66
C ILE A 38 -3.25 -4.80 18.18
N THR A 39 -3.87 -3.65 17.96
CA THR A 39 -5.28 -3.58 17.52
C THR A 39 -5.41 -3.68 16.01
N ASP A 40 -6.57 -4.13 15.53
CA ASP A 40 -6.85 -4.16 14.10
C ASP A 40 -6.85 -2.76 13.48
N GLN A 41 -7.22 -1.74 14.24
CA GLN A 41 -7.19 -0.35 13.79
C GLN A 41 -5.76 0.12 13.53
N GLU A 42 -4.83 -0.12 14.48
CA GLU A 42 -3.41 0.21 14.32
C GLU A 42 -2.80 -0.57 13.15
N PHE A 43 -3.09 -1.87 13.08
CA PHE A 43 -2.65 -2.74 12.00
C PHE A 43 -3.14 -2.23 10.64
N CYS A 44 -4.44 -1.96 10.47
CA CYS A 44 -4.99 -1.51 9.20
C CYS A 44 -4.42 -0.14 8.78
N LYS A 45 -4.26 0.77 9.75
CA LYS A 45 -3.65 2.08 9.50
C LYS A 45 -2.21 1.94 9.02
N ALA A 46 -1.40 1.15 9.73
CA ALA A 46 -0.01 0.90 9.38
C ALA A 46 0.13 0.29 7.98
N LEU A 47 -0.63 -0.75 7.69
CA LEU A 47 -0.58 -1.40 6.39
C LEU A 47 -1.09 -0.50 5.27
N GLY A 48 -2.14 0.31 5.50
CA GLY A 48 -2.61 1.27 4.51
C GLY A 48 -1.52 2.29 4.13
N HIS A 49 -0.81 2.81 5.13
CA HIS A 49 0.33 3.70 4.92
C HIS A 49 1.49 2.99 4.19
N ILE A 50 1.90 1.80 4.65
CA ILE A 50 2.99 1.02 4.05
C ILE A 50 2.69 0.72 2.58
N GLN A 51 1.49 0.22 2.25
CA GLN A 51 1.13 -0.08 0.86
C GLN A 51 1.10 1.18 0.00
N GLY A 52 0.52 2.26 0.51
CA GLY A 52 0.46 3.53 -0.19
C GLY A 52 1.84 4.09 -0.53
N GLU A 53 2.74 4.13 0.46
CA GLU A 53 4.10 4.61 0.28
C GLU A 53 4.95 3.69 -0.60
N PHE A 54 4.81 2.37 -0.48
CA PHE A 54 5.55 1.43 -1.31
C PHE A 54 5.11 1.51 -2.78
N LEU A 55 3.81 1.69 -3.04
CA LEU A 55 3.31 1.97 -4.39
C LEU A 55 3.84 3.30 -4.90
N ALA A 56 3.93 4.31 -4.04
CA ALA A 56 4.40 5.64 -4.42
C ALA A 56 5.88 5.63 -4.80
N ILE A 57 6.76 4.90 -4.10
CA ILE A 57 8.20 4.83 -4.45
C ILE A 57 8.50 3.84 -5.59
N HIS A 58 7.61 2.86 -5.81
CA HIS A 58 7.68 1.86 -6.89
C HIS A 58 9.09 1.28 -7.14
N PRO A 59 9.68 0.58 -6.14
CA PRO A 59 11.12 0.32 -6.11
C PRO A 59 11.60 -0.76 -7.10
N PHE A 60 10.69 -1.55 -7.66
CA PHE A 60 11.03 -2.58 -8.65
C PHE A 60 10.53 -2.22 -10.04
N ARG A 61 11.23 -2.70 -11.08
CA ARG A 61 10.80 -2.58 -12.47
C ARG A 61 9.45 -3.25 -12.71
N GLU A 62 9.23 -4.42 -12.09
CA GLU A 62 7.99 -5.18 -12.13
C GLU A 62 7.74 -5.87 -10.78
N GLY A 63 6.49 -6.22 -10.49
CA GLY A 63 6.14 -7.04 -9.34
C GLY A 63 5.84 -6.29 -8.03
N ASN A 64 5.84 -4.96 -8.03
CA ASN A 64 5.58 -4.15 -6.82
C ASN A 64 4.34 -4.59 -6.05
N ALA A 65 3.19 -4.73 -6.72
CA ALA A 65 1.95 -5.15 -6.05
C ALA A 65 2.05 -6.56 -5.41
N ARG A 66 2.79 -7.50 -6.02
CA ARG A 66 3.01 -8.84 -5.45
C ARG A 66 3.93 -8.77 -4.24
N THR A 67 5.01 -8.00 -4.32
CA THR A 67 5.94 -7.80 -3.21
C THR A 67 5.26 -7.11 -2.03
N ILE A 68 4.45 -6.08 -2.27
CA ILE A 68 3.68 -5.39 -1.23
C ILE A 68 2.74 -6.35 -0.52
N LYS A 69 1.96 -7.14 -1.27
CA LYS A 69 1.05 -8.14 -0.69
C LYS A 69 1.80 -9.22 0.10
N LEU A 70 2.97 -9.65 -0.36
CA LEU A 70 3.81 -10.58 0.37
C LEU A 70 4.27 -9.97 1.71
N VAL A 71 4.81 -8.75 1.69
CA VAL A 71 5.29 -8.06 2.89
C VAL A 71 4.16 -7.82 3.88
N THR A 72 2.99 -7.37 3.43
CA THR A 72 1.86 -7.12 4.34
C THR A 72 1.24 -8.40 4.90
N ASN A 73 1.28 -9.51 4.16
CA ASN A 73 0.93 -10.82 4.70
C ASN A 73 1.93 -11.32 5.76
N LEU A 74 3.23 -11.05 5.60
CA LEU A 74 4.22 -11.37 6.62
C LEU A 74 3.96 -10.57 7.91
N ILE A 75 3.63 -9.28 7.82
CA ILE A 75 3.27 -8.46 8.99
C ILE A 75 1.96 -8.98 9.62
N ALA A 76 0.98 -9.40 8.82
CA ALA A 76 -0.24 -10.02 9.33
C ALA A 76 0.08 -11.24 10.21
N VAL A 77 0.86 -12.18 9.67
CA VAL A 77 1.26 -13.39 10.41
C VAL A 77 2.09 -13.07 11.64
N GLN A 78 3.04 -12.13 11.55
CA GLN A 78 3.85 -11.69 12.69
C GLN A 78 3.03 -11.06 13.82
N THR A 79 1.85 -10.53 13.50
CA THR A 79 0.95 -9.90 14.47
C THR A 79 -0.23 -10.80 14.87
N GLY A 80 -0.13 -12.11 14.58
CA GLY A 80 -1.14 -13.10 14.94
C GLY A 80 -2.40 -13.08 14.09
N ARG A 81 -2.36 -12.45 12.90
CA ARG A 81 -3.46 -12.36 11.95
C ARG A 81 -3.25 -13.33 10.79
N LEU A 82 -4.35 -13.71 10.14
CA LEU A 82 -4.30 -14.48 8.89
C LEU A 82 -3.84 -13.59 7.72
N PRO A 83 -3.27 -14.19 6.66
CA PRO A 83 -3.00 -13.47 5.41
C PRO A 83 -4.24 -12.76 4.88
N LEU A 84 -4.06 -11.56 4.34
CA LEU A 84 -5.15 -10.69 3.91
C LEU A 84 -5.84 -11.23 2.66
N ALA A 85 -7.17 -11.26 2.70
CA ALA A 85 -8.01 -11.74 1.60
C ALA A 85 -8.56 -10.55 0.79
N TYR A 86 -7.78 -10.07 -0.19
CA TYR A 86 -8.20 -9.00 -1.08
C TYR A 86 -9.20 -9.48 -2.13
N ASP A 87 -10.16 -8.61 -2.46
CA ASP A 87 -11.06 -8.79 -3.60
C ASP A 87 -10.28 -8.83 -4.93
N SER A 88 -10.34 -9.97 -5.61
CA SER A 88 -9.67 -10.22 -6.89
C SER A 88 -10.52 -9.92 -8.12
N SER A 89 -11.77 -9.46 -7.94
CA SER A 89 -12.63 -9.01 -9.04
C SER A 89 -12.07 -7.77 -9.74
N ASP A 90 -12.68 -7.42 -10.88
CA ASP A 90 -12.36 -6.18 -11.58
C ASP A 90 -12.72 -4.95 -10.74
N GLU A 91 -13.82 -5.01 -9.98
CA GLU A 91 -14.22 -3.97 -9.03
C GLU A 91 -13.20 -3.81 -7.91
N GLY A 92 -12.72 -4.93 -7.34
CA GLY A 92 -11.65 -4.94 -6.35
C GLY A 92 -10.36 -4.31 -6.86
N ARG A 93 -9.98 -4.66 -8.10
CA ARG A 93 -8.83 -4.07 -8.80
C ARG A 93 -9.00 -2.57 -9.02
N ASN A 94 -10.17 -2.12 -9.48
CA ASN A 94 -10.45 -0.70 -9.71
C ASN A 94 -10.38 0.09 -8.39
N ARG A 95 -10.96 -0.43 -7.31
CA ARG A 95 -10.85 0.20 -5.98
C ARG A 95 -9.40 0.30 -5.51
N TYR A 96 -8.59 -0.72 -5.75
CA TYR A 96 -7.16 -0.69 -5.41
C TYR A 96 -6.40 0.37 -6.22
N ILE A 97 -6.72 0.53 -7.51
CA ILE A 97 -6.13 1.58 -8.36
C ILE A 97 -6.50 2.98 -7.84
N GLU A 98 -7.76 3.21 -7.47
CA GLU A 98 -8.18 4.50 -6.92
C GLU A 98 -7.52 4.79 -5.56
N ALA A 99 -7.44 3.79 -4.69
CA ALA A 99 -6.71 3.91 -3.42
C ALA A 99 -5.22 4.21 -3.63
N ALA A 100 -4.61 3.60 -4.65
CA ALA A 100 -3.22 3.87 -5.02
C ALA A 100 -3.03 5.32 -5.48
N LYS A 101 -3.94 5.84 -6.31
CA LYS A 101 -3.91 7.24 -6.77
C LYS A 101 -4.03 8.22 -5.59
N ALA A 102 -4.96 7.99 -4.65
CA ALA A 102 -5.10 8.81 -3.45
C ALA A 102 -3.83 8.76 -2.57
N ALA A 103 -3.23 7.58 -2.41
CA ALA A 103 -1.99 7.43 -1.64
C ALA A 103 -0.80 8.21 -2.24
N MET A 104 -0.78 8.44 -3.57
CA MET A 104 0.20 9.34 -4.20
C MET A 104 0.09 10.77 -3.64
N LEU A 105 -1.09 11.19 -3.21
CA LEU A 105 -1.35 12.49 -2.58
C LEU A 105 -1.22 12.46 -1.05
N LYS A 106 -0.67 11.39 -0.47
CA LYS A 106 -0.60 11.14 1.00
C LYS A 106 -1.98 10.94 1.66
N GLU A 107 -3.00 10.65 0.86
CA GLU A 107 -4.34 10.33 1.36
C GLU A 107 -4.51 8.82 1.43
N TYR A 108 -4.38 8.25 2.64
CA TYR A 108 -4.33 6.79 2.81
C TYR A 108 -5.67 6.15 3.16
N ASP A 109 -6.72 6.93 3.39
CA ASP A 109 -7.99 6.42 3.94
C ASP A 109 -8.61 5.32 3.08
N LEU A 110 -8.56 5.47 1.75
CA LEU A 110 -9.03 4.44 0.82
C LEU A 110 -8.20 3.15 0.93
N MET A 111 -6.87 3.26 1.08
CA MET A 111 -6.00 2.10 1.23
C MET A 111 -6.22 1.41 2.58
N ILE A 112 -6.40 2.18 3.65
CA ILE A 112 -6.74 1.68 4.99
C ILE A 112 -8.07 0.93 4.95
N ALA A 113 -9.08 1.46 4.26
CA ALA A 113 -10.38 0.81 4.10
C ALA A 113 -10.27 -0.53 3.36
N LEU A 114 -9.44 -0.60 2.30
CA LEU A 114 -9.18 -1.85 1.59
C LEU A 114 -8.49 -2.90 2.46
N VAL A 115 -7.49 -2.49 3.24
CA VAL A 115 -6.81 -3.39 4.19
C VAL A 115 -7.80 -3.91 5.23
N LYS A 116 -8.65 -3.04 5.78
CA LYS A 116 -9.68 -3.43 6.75
C LYS A 116 -10.68 -4.43 6.15
N GLY A 117 -11.12 -4.20 4.92
CA GLY A 117 -11.98 -5.14 4.19
C GLY A 117 -11.30 -6.50 4.00
N ALA A 118 -10.04 -6.50 3.58
CA ALA A 118 -9.27 -7.72 3.35
C ALA A 118 -8.96 -8.50 4.64
N LEU A 119 -8.72 -7.78 5.75
CA LEU A 119 -8.56 -8.39 7.07
C LEU A 119 -9.85 -9.06 7.53
N ASN A 120 -10.99 -8.38 7.40
CA ASN A 120 -12.29 -8.96 7.77
C ASN A 120 -12.61 -10.19 6.93
N ALA A 121 -12.37 -10.15 5.61
CA ALA A 121 -12.61 -11.26 4.69
C ALA A 121 -11.68 -12.47 4.95
N SER A 122 -10.53 -12.28 5.59
CA SER A 122 -9.61 -13.37 5.92
C SER A 122 -10.06 -14.22 7.11
N ARG A 123 -11.01 -13.74 7.92
CA ARG A 123 -11.43 -14.43 9.15
C ARG A 123 -12.26 -15.67 8.78
N PRO A 124 -12.05 -16.79 9.47
CA PRO A 124 -12.92 -17.95 9.30
C PRO A 124 -14.35 -17.58 9.72
N SER A 125 -15.32 -18.04 8.92
CA SER A 125 -16.76 -17.95 9.17
C SER A 125 -17.19 -18.77 10.38
#